data_AF-A0A3D3UDC7-F1
#
_entry.id   AF-A0A3D3UDC7-F1
#
_cell.length_a   1.000
_cell.length_b   1.000
_cell.length_c   1.000
_cell.angle_alpha   90.00
_cell.angle_beta   90.00
_cell.angle_gamma   90.00
#
_symmetry.space_group_name_H-M   'P 1'
#
loop_
_entity.id
_entity.type
_entity.pdbx_description
1 polymer ?
#
loop_
_entity_poly.entity_id
_entity_poly.type
_entity_poly.pdbx_seq_one_letter_code
_entity_poly.pdbx_strand_id
1 'polypeptide(L)'
;MRSVEENSPPEAGTESGTVSQTARDPHPPFTVLRPQGDPRILIICDHACNYVPPEYDNLGLPATEFHRHIAWDIGAADVTRALSDYLDAPAVLSGFSRLLIDPNRGSDDPTLVMKLSDGAIIPGNRHVSEAELSHRVT
;
A
#
# COMPACT_ATOMS: atom_id res chain seq x y z
N MET A 1 -56.75 -27.41 10.02
CA MET A 1 -55.86 -27.05 8.91
C MET A 1 -55.42 -25.60 9.11
N ARG A 2 -54.26 -25.39 9.73
CA ARG A 2 -53.53 -24.12 9.71
C ARG A 2 -52.12 -24.47 9.28
N SER A 3 -51.73 -23.91 8.14
CA SER A 3 -50.48 -24.17 7.42
C SER A 3 -49.28 -23.69 8.25
N VAL A 4 -48.21 -24.47 8.22
CA VAL A 4 -46.90 -24.10 8.76
C VAL A 4 -46.18 -23.37 7.61
N GLU A 5 -45.85 -22.09 7.80
CA GLU A 5 -44.99 -21.34 6.88
C GLU A 5 -43.52 -21.71 7.18
N GLU A 6 -42.87 -22.37 6.22
CA GLU A 6 -41.43 -22.63 6.23
C GLU A 6 -40.68 -21.31 5.98
N ASN A 7 -39.94 -20.86 6.99
CA ASN A 7 -39.07 -19.70 6.87
C ASN A 7 -37.71 -20.15 6.29
N SER A 8 -37.49 -19.87 5.00
CA SER A 8 -36.19 -20.12 4.34
C SER A 8 -35.16 -19.06 4.75
N PRO A 9 -33.88 -19.41 4.98
CA PRO A 9 -32.84 -18.43 5.32
C PRO A 9 -32.48 -17.56 4.09
N PRO A 10 -32.10 -16.29 4.30
CA PRO A 10 -31.73 -15.40 3.20
C PRO A 10 -30.36 -15.79 2.63
N GLU A 11 -30.27 -15.75 1.29
CA GLU A 11 -29.04 -15.98 0.53
C GLU A 11 -27.96 -14.95 0.89
N ALA A 12 -26.75 -15.44 1.15
CA ALA A 12 -25.58 -14.60 1.36
C ALA A 12 -25.17 -13.95 0.03
N GLY A 13 -25.50 -12.67 -0.12
CA GLY A 13 -25.01 -11.83 -1.20
C GLY A 13 -23.49 -11.77 -1.16
N THR A 14 -22.86 -12.22 -2.24
CA THR A 14 -21.43 -12.01 -2.48
C THR A 14 -21.27 -10.59 -3.01
N GLU A 15 -20.92 -9.65 -2.13
CA GLU A 15 -20.50 -8.32 -2.54
C GLU A 15 -19.14 -8.41 -3.24
N SER A 16 -19.18 -8.60 -4.56
CA SER A 16 -18.04 -8.37 -5.44
C SER A 16 -17.78 -6.87 -5.48
N GLY A 17 -16.98 -6.40 -4.52
CA GLY A 17 -16.46 -5.03 -4.46
C GLY A 17 -15.56 -4.75 -5.66
N THR A 18 -16.17 -4.44 -6.80
CA THR A 18 -15.46 -3.94 -7.98
C THR A 18 -15.10 -2.49 -7.70
N VAL A 19 -13.84 -2.24 -7.30
CA VAL A 19 -13.30 -0.88 -7.24
C VAL A 19 -13.33 -0.31 -8.66
N SER A 20 -14.22 0.66 -8.86
CA SER A 20 -14.47 1.34 -10.13
C SER A 20 -13.20 2.02 -10.64
N GLN A 21 -12.76 1.65 -11.84
CA GLN A 21 -11.62 2.25 -12.52
C GLN A 21 -12.02 3.59 -13.13
N THR A 22 -11.94 4.67 -12.35
CA THR A 22 -11.75 6.02 -12.90
C THR A 22 -10.31 6.16 -13.39
N ALA A 23 -10.03 7.09 -14.31
CA ALA A 23 -8.75 7.26 -15.01
C ALA A 23 -7.55 6.88 -14.13
N ARG A 24 -6.90 5.74 -14.44
CA ARG A 24 -5.95 5.10 -13.53
C ARG A 24 -4.84 6.09 -13.21
N ASP A 25 -4.79 6.51 -11.94
CA ASP A 25 -3.59 7.10 -11.37
C ASP A 25 -2.40 6.23 -11.81
N PRO A 26 -1.36 6.79 -12.47
CA PRO A 26 -0.19 6.02 -12.85
C PRO A 26 0.51 5.39 -11.63
N HIS A 27 0.25 5.91 -10.43
CA HIS A 27 0.78 5.44 -9.16
C HIS A 27 -0.34 5.22 -8.13
N PRO A 28 -1.20 4.19 -8.32
CA PRO A 28 -2.26 3.91 -7.35
C PRO A 28 -1.64 3.56 -5.99
N PRO A 29 -2.29 3.84 -4.85
CA PRO A 29 -1.73 3.57 -3.52
C PRO A 29 -1.24 2.14 -3.32
N PHE A 30 -1.86 1.18 -4.02
CA PHE A 30 -1.40 -0.18 -4.13
C PHE A 30 -1.80 -0.81 -5.47
N THR A 31 -1.11 -1.88 -5.84
CA THR A 31 -1.47 -2.77 -6.96
C THR A 31 -1.69 -4.18 -6.43
N VAL A 32 -2.74 -4.84 -6.91
CA VAL A 32 -3.01 -6.25 -6.63
C VAL A 32 -2.65 -7.10 -7.85
N LEU A 33 -1.84 -8.12 -7.65
CA LEU A 33 -1.51 -9.15 -8.64
C LEU A 33 -2.28 -10.42 -8.29
N ARG A 34 -2.68 -11.16 -9.33
CA ARG A 34 -3.38 -12.46 -9.23
C ARG A 34 -4.45 -12.49 -8.14
N PRO A 35 -5.46 -11.59 -8.17
CA PRO A 35 -6.49 -11.54 -7.14
C PRO A 35 -7.34 -12.83 -7.01
N GLN A 36 -7.26 -13.73 -8.00
CA GLN A 36 -7.91 -15.05 -8.00
C GLN A 36 -6.92 -16.22 -7.88
N GLY A 37 -5.66 -15.96 -7.51
CA GLY A 37 -4.65 -16.99 -7.25
C GLY A 37 -4.98 -17.85 -6.02
N ASP A 38 -4.16 -18.86 -5.74
CA ASP A 38 -4.27 -19.73 -4.57
C ASP A 38 -4.25 -18.89 -3.27
N PRO A 39 -5.37 -18.84 -2.51
CA PRO A 39 -5.49 -17.96 -1.34
C PRO A 39 -4.71 -18.47 -0.12
N ARG A 40 -4.04 -19.62 -0.20
CA ARG A 40 -3.24 -20.17 0.91
C ARG A 40 -2.02 -19.31 1.24
N ILE A 41 -1.57 -18.50 0.29
CA ILE A 41 -0.42 -17.59 0.45
C ILE A 41 -0.86 -16.21 -0.01
N LEU A 42 -0.58 -15.19 0.80
CA LEU A 42 -0.66 -13.78 0.41
C LEU A 42 0.73 -13.18 0.52
N ILE A 43 1.20 -12.56 -0.56
CA ILE A 43 2.50 -11.89 -0.59
C ILE A 43 2.28 -10.38 -0.45
N ILE A 44 2.97 -9.74 0.47
CA ILE A 44 2.86 -8.29 0.71
C ILE A 44 4.24 -7.66 0.45
N CYS A 45 4.25 -6.55 -0.28
CA CYS A 45 5.45 -5.75 -0.52
C CYS A 45 5.17 -4.29 -0.18
N ASP A 46 5.37 -3.93 1.09
CA ASP A 46 5.09 -2.60 1.61
C ASP A 46 6.01 -1.51 1.02
N HIS A 47 7.22 -1.89 0.62
CA HIS A 47 8.28 -0.98 0.16
C HIS A 47 8.64 -1.21 -1.31
N ALA A 48 7.61 -1.37 -2.16
CA ALA A 48 7.76 -1.81 -3.55
C ALA A 48 8.28 -0.76 -4.54
N CYS A 49 8.15 0.53 -4.24
CA CYS A 49 8.65 1.61 -5.11
C CYS A 49 9.05 2.85 -4.30
N ASN A 50 9.73 3.78 -4.97
CA ASN A 50 10.24 5.02 -4.41
C ASN A 50 9.41 6.25 -4.83
N TYR A 51 8.21 6.07 -5.37
CA TYR A 51 7.39 7.18 -5.85
C TYR A 51 6.92 8.10 -4.72
N VAL A 52 6.98 9.40 -4.96
CA VAL A 52 6.40 10.42 -4.09
C VAL A 52 5.56 11.35 -4.96
N PRO A 53 4.29 11.63 -4.58
CA PRO A 53 3.45 12.53 -5.35
C PRO A 53 4.08 13.93 -5.52
N PRO A 54 3.97 14.57 -6.70
CA PRO A 54 4.65 15.84 -6.99
C PRO A 54 4.37 16.97 -6.01
N GLU A 55 3.19 17.01 -5.40
CA GLU A 55 2.79 17.98 -4.38
C GLU A 55 3.66 17.96 -3.11
N TYR A 56 4.41 16.87 -2.89
CA TYR A 56 5.35 16.74 -1.79
C TYR A 56 6.76 17.22 -2.10
N ASP A 57 7.04 17.66 -3.34
CA ASP A 57 8.34 18.19 -3.79
C ASP A 57 9.53 17.33 -3.33
N ASN A 58 9.46 16.02 -3.57
CA ASN A 58 10.48 15.04 -3.16
C ASN A 58 10.83 15.09 -1.66
N LEU A 59 9.88 15.54 -0.81
CA LEU A 59 10.07 15.75 0.62
C LEU A 59 11.27 16.67 0.93
N GLY A 60 11.68 17.52 -0.01
CA GLY A 60 12.88 18.36 0.09
C GLY A 60 14.21 17.58 0.06
N LEU A 61 14.22 16.33 -0.38
CA LEU A 61 15.42 15.51 -0.56
C LEU A 61 15.98 15.65 -1.98
N PRO A 62 17.31 15.51 -2.17
CA PRO A 62 17.88 15.40 -3.50
C PRO A 62 17.46 14.08 -4.16
N ALA A 63 17.29 14.09 -5.48
CA ALA A 63 16.85 12.92 -6.25
C ALA A 63 17.71 11.65 -6.03
N THR A 64 18.98 11.83 -5.66
CA THR A 64 19.90 10.73 -5.33
C THR A 64 19.43 9.86 -4.17
N GLU A 65 18.68 10.43 -3.21
CA GLU A 65 18.15 9.68 -2.06
C GLU A 65 17.08 8.67 -2.48
N PHE A 66 16.32 8.95 -3.54
CA PHE A 66 15.29 8.04 -4.05
C PHE A 66 15.87 6.84 -4.79
N HIS A 67 17.16 6.86 -5.14
CA HIS A 67 17.87 5.68 -5.67
C HIS A 67 18.49 4.80 -4.58
N ARG A 68 18.34 5.17 -3.30
CA ARG A 68 18.87 4.42 -2.16
C ARG A 68 17.77 3.61 -1.48
N HIS A 69 18.21 2.64 -0.69
CA HIS A 69 17.34 1.75 0.09
C HIS A 69 16.48 2.47 1.14
N ILE A 70 16.77 3.74 1.45
CA ILE A 70 15.94 4.52 2.38
C ILE A 70 14.55 4.81 1.81
N ALA A 71 14.42 4.85 0.48
CA ALA A 71 13.16 5.19 -0.19
C ALA A 71 12.26 3.97 -0.44
N TRP A 72 12.83 2.78 -0.52
CA TRP A 72 12.18 1.53 -0.92
C TRP A 72 13.14 0.34 -0.81
N ASP A 73 12.61 -0.88 -0.88
CA ASP A 73 13.42 -2.09 -0.90
C ASP A 73 13.77 -2.44 -2.35
N ILE A 74 15.01 -2.13 -2.73
CA ILE A 74 15.50 -2.29 -4.11
C ILE A 74 15.35 -3.75 -4.56
N GLY A 75 14.57 -3.95 -5.62
CA GLY A 75 14.30 -5.26 -6.21
C GLY A 75 13.18 -6.07 -5.54
N ALA A 76 12.62 -5.61 -4.41
CA ALA A 76 11.55 -6.34 -3.71
C ALA A 76 10.31 -6.53 -4.58
N ALA A 77 9.89 -5.50 -5.32
CA ALA A 77 8.74 -5.59 -6.21
C ALA A 77 8.91 -6.65 -7.31
N ASP A 78 10.12 -6.79 -7.86
CA ASP A 78 10.40 -7.77 -8.92
C ASP A 78 10.41 -9.19 -8.36
N VAL A 79 10.97 -9.38 -7.17
CA VAL A 79 10.91 -10.66 -6.45
C VAL A 79 9.45 -11.00 -6.10
N THR A 80 8.66 -10.05 -5.61
CA THR A 80 7.24 -10.25 -5.30
C THR A 80 6.44 -10.66 -6.54
N ARG A 81 6.67 -10.02 -7.69
CA ARG A 81 6.04 -10.40 -8.97
C ARG A 81 6.40 -11.83 -9.36
N ALA A 82 7.69 -12.16 -9.33
CA ALA A 82 8.17 -13.50 -9.68
C ALA A 82 7.62 -14.59 -8.75
N LEU A 83 7.54 -14.31 -7.45
CA LEU A 83 6.96 -15.24 -6.47
C LEU A 83 5.45 -15.40 -6.63
N SER A 84 4.72 -14.31 -6.86
CA SER A 84 3.28 -14.33 -7.17
C SER A 84 3.01 -15.18 -8.40
N ASP A 85 3.83 -15.02 -9.44
CA ASP A 85 3.75 -15.82 -10.66
C ASP A 85 4.08 -17.29 -10.44
N TYR A 86 5.14 -17.60 -9.70
CA TYR A 86 5.58 -18.97 -9.46
C TYR A 86 4.60 -19.78 -8.58
N LEU A 87 4.03 -19.13 -7.57
CA LEU A 87 3.12 -19.76 -6.61
C LEU A 87 1.65 -19.67 -7.04
N ASP A 88 1.36 -18.95 -8.13
CA ASP A 88 0.02 -18.50 -8.50
C ASP A 88 -0.73 -17.88 -7.31
N ALA A 89 -0.05 -17.04 -6.53
CA ALA A 89 -0.58 -16.50 -5.28
C ALA A 89 -0.92 -15.00 -5.42
N PRO A 90 -1.97 -14.49 -4.75
CA PRO A 90 -2.25 -13.07 -4.71
C PRO A 90 -1.07 -12.30 -4.08
N ALA A 91 -0.78 -11.13 -4.64
CA ALA A 91 0.21 -10.22 -4.08
C ALA A 91 -0.27 -8.77 -4.06
N VAL A 92 0.12 -8.02 -3.02
CA VAL A 92 -0.19 -6.59 -2.87
C VAL A 92 1.13 -5.82 -2.78
N LEU A 93 1.28 -4.80 -3.62
CA LEU A 93 2.47 -3.95 -3.69
C LEU A 93 2.08 -2.50 -3.47
N SER A 94 2.75 -1.80 -2.56
CA SER A 94 2.54 -0.37 -2.33
C SER A 94 2.99 0.48 -3.54
N GLY A 95 2.25 1.54 -3.83
CA GLY A 95 2.52 2.43 -4.96
C GLY A 95 3.25 3.73 -4.61
N PHE A 96 3.76 3.85 -3.39
CA PHE A 96 4.52 5.01 -2.93
C PHE A 96 5.71 4.61 -2.06
N SER A 97 6.64 5.54 -1.92
CA SER A 97 7.83 5.44 -1.07
C SER A 97 7.47 5.36 0.39
N ARG A 98 8.18 4.51 1.14
CA ARG A 98 8.10 4.49 2.61
C ARG A 98 8.47 5.81 3.29
N LEU A 99 9.15 6.71 2.57
CA LEU A 99 9.48 8.05 3.06
C LEU A 99 8.25 8.95 3.09
N LEU A 100 7.25 8.70 2.24
CA LEU A 100 5.98 9.43 2.31
C LEU A 100 5.22 9.04 3.57
N ILE A 101 4.97 7.74 3.71
CA ILE A 101 4.39 7.09 4.89
C ILE A 101 4.78 5.61 4.80
N ASP A 102 5.14 4.98 5.92
CA ASP A 102 5.58 3.58 5.94
C ASP A 102 4.39 2.64 6.24
N PRO A 103 3.90 1.84 5.27
CA PRO A 103 2.74 0.96 5.49
C PRO A 103 3.01 -0.16 6.50
N ASN A 104 4.28 -0.44 6.80
CA ASN A 104 4.70 -1.46 7.75
C ASN A 104 4.96 -0.86 9.15
N ARG A 105 4.20 0.18 9.52
CA ARG A 105 4.23 0.86 10.82
C ARG A 105 2.81 1.10 11.33
N GLY A 106 2.63 0.92 12.65
CA GLY A 106 1.38 1.23 13.32
C GLY A 106 1.08 2.73 13.28
N SER A 107 -0.20 3.10 13.44
CA SER A 107 -0.64 4.51 13.45
C SER A 107 -0.03 5.34 14.59
N ASP A 108 0.40 4.67 15.66
CA ASP A 108 1.05 5.23 16.84
C ASP A 108 2.60 5.16 16.77
N ASP A 109 3.16 4.58 15.72
CA ASP A 109 4.61 4.45 15.57
C ASP A 109 5.23 5.80 15.17
N PRO A 110 6.23 6.31 15.90
CA PRO A 110 6.86 7.60 15.61
C PRO A 110 7.62 7.63 14.27
N THR A 111 7.84 6.47 13.66
CA THR A 111 8.51 6.29 12.36
C THR A 111 7.53 6.05 11.20
N LEU A 112 6.21 6.05 11.45
CA LEU A 112 5.18 6.00 10.40
C LEU A 112 5.42 7.06 9.32
N VAL A 113 5.78 8.28 9.74
CA VAL A 113 6.31 9.31 8.85
C VAL A 113 7.76 9.60 9.25
N MET A 114 8.68 8.96 8.54
CA MET A 114 10.10 8.94 8.88
C MET A 114 10.71 10.34 8.81
N LYS A 115 11.39 10.76 9.89
CA LYS A 115 12.04 12.10 9.96
C LYS A 115 13.54 12.06 9.65
N LEU A 116 14.16 10.90 9.84
CA LEU A 116 15.59 10.66 9.70
C LEU A 116 15.79 9.24 9.20
N SER A 117 16.62 9.05 8.18
CA SER A 117 17.01 7.74 7.64
C SER A 117 18.46 7.78 7.21
N ASP A 118 19.28 6.82 7.63
CA ASP A 118 20.73 6.77 7.30
C ASP A 118 21.49 8.08 7.52
N GLY A 119 21.12 8.84 8.56
CA GLY A 119 21.73 10.15 8.83
C GLY A 119 21.24 11.29 7.93
N ALA A 120 20.41 11.02 6.93
CA ALA A 120 19.71 12.04 6.14
C ALA A 120 18.42 12.46 6.84
N ILE A 121 18.34 13.74 7.21
CA ILE A 121 17.08 14.33 7.67
C ILE A 121 16.16 14.47 6.46
N ILE A 122 14.88 14.12 6.61
CA ILE A 122 13.87 14.24 5.57
C ILE A 122 13.12 15.57 5.79
N PRO A 123 13.45 16.65 5.04
CA PRO A 123 12.97 17.99 5.38
C PRO A 123 11.44 18.11 5.41
N GLY A 124 10.76 17.52 4.42
CA GLY A 124 9.30 17.50 4.29
C GLY A 124 8.60 16.74 5.41
N ASN A 125 9.31 15.91 6.17
CA ASN A 125 8.74 15.13 7.27
C ASN A 125 9.03 15.70 8.65
N ARG A 126 9.97 16.64 8.77
CA ARG A 126 10.47 17.15 10.07
C ARG A 126 9.36 17.72 10.95
N HIS A 127 8.42 18.44 10.34
CA HIS A 127 7.34 19.18 11.02
C HIS A 127 5.95 18.79 10.52
N VAL A 128 5.76 17.53 10.14
CA VAL A 128 4.45 17.00 9.74
C VAL A 128 3.44 17.23 10.86
N SER A 129 2.33 17.88 10.51
CA SER A 129 1.21 18.12 11.41
C SER A 129 0.34 16.87 11.54
N GLU A 130 -0.50 16.82 12.57
CA GLU A 130 -1.49 15.74 12.72
C GLU A 130 -2.48 15.70 11.56
N ALA A 131 -2.84 16.87 11.00
CA ALA A 131 -3.72 16.97 9.84
C ALA A 131 -3.07 16.36 8.59
N GLU A 132 -1.79 16.64 8.36
CA GLU A 132 -1.03 16.07 7.25
C GLU A 132 -0.81 14.56 7.43
N LEU A 133 -0.51 14.12 8.65
CA LEU A 133 -0.43 12.69 8.96
C LEU A 133 -1.77 11.99 8.66
N SER A 134 -2.87 12.59 9.12
CA SER A 134 -4.21 12.05 8.89
C SER A 134 -4.54 11.98 7.40
N HIS A 135 -4.16 13.01 6.62
CA HIS A 135 -4.32 13.02 5.17
C HIS A 135 -3.54 11.88 4.48
N ARG A 136 -2.32 11.57 4.92
CA ARG A 136 -1.54 10.45 4.35
C ARG A 136 -2.09 9.07 4.70
N VAL A 137 -2.87 8.95 5.78
CA VAL A 137 -3.44 7.68 6.26
C VAL A 137 -4.77 7.32 5.57
N THR A 138 -5.52 8.31 5.09
CA THR A 138 -6.88 8.16 4.54
C THR A 138 -6.92 8.26 3.02
#